data_AF-A0A1Q5STS7-F1
#
_entry.id   AF-A0A1Q5STS7-F1
#
_cell.length_a   1.000
_cell.length_b   1.000
_cell.length_c   1.000
_cell.angle_alpha   90.00
_cell.angle_beta   90.00
_cell.angle_gamma   90.00
#
_symmetry.space_group_name_H-M   'P 1'
#
loop_
_entity.id
_entity.type
_entity.pdbx_description
1 polymer ?
#
loop_
_entity_poly.entity_id
_entity_poly.type
_entity_poly.pdbx_seq_one_letter_code
_entity_poly.pdbx_strand_id
1 'polypeptide(L)'
;MPQLLSSLPVGAKVKDLNTKYYGKPIIFQVIDKNHPGYPANSVTLLTEKIITLKAFDAKEPSNPNTDRQSYGNNRYAHSNIRQWLNKDTSPWYAAQHGYDAPPNNSNVWSNYNEYEAEAGFLSNFSAELKSKLLVTTLSVAKNTVTDGGGSETIQDKVFLLSETEVGLGNENGIAEGTPFSFFSSDAARQAYPTVEAVSNSEYTNTSLNASQPWYWWLRTPHAGFAYYARYVYSSGALTSDNAFNGTHGVRPALNLPSDILVSDSTDADGAYIIVWNQTPTISGTDADLGSKSAPFTIDYIVNDTDTTDTLTITEKVDTTVIRTINNAVRNQTYTLDVSSVWNTLALGAHTITITIDDGKGGTATRTYTFTKTDDRIKFTLKNPIETSIAAKKIVVSGVVTIPNGATLSVKACNNGFDTSPTWEDITTAFLNRQAYTFTNTTKTAEKWGINIQFEILKGTATDQIIVDGFGFSFE
;
A
#
# COMPACT_ATOMS: atom_id res chain seq x y z
N MET A 1 -18.58 3.08 18.31
CA MET A 1 -17.65 2.23 17.54
C MET A 1 -18.13 2.22 16.11
N PRO A 2 -17.30 2.59 15.13
CA PRO A 2 -17.68 2.70 13.72
C PRO A 2 -18.50 1.50 13.25
N GLN A 3 -19.49 1.76 12.39
CA GLN A 3 -20.38 0.75 11.83
C GLN A 3 -20.02 0.44 10.37
N LEU A 4 -20.59 -0.63 9.81
CA LEU A 4 -20.34 -1.00 8.42
C LEU A 4 -21.11 -0.08 7.47
N LEU A 5 -20.53 0.27 6.34
CA LEU A 5 -21.21 0.97 5.25
C LEU A 5 -22.47 0.23 4.82
N SER A 6 -22.42 -1.11 4.80
CA SER A 6 -23.56 -1.96 4.48
C SER A 6 -24.67 -2.00 5.54
N SER A 7 -24.44 -1.53 6.78
CA SER A 7 -25.51 -1.40 7.78
C SER A 7 -26.36 -0.16 7.57
N LEU A 8 -25.85 0.87 6.88
CA LEU A 8 -26.58 2.12 6.63
C LEU A 8 -27.83 1.89 5.76
N PRO A 9 -29.00 2.48 6.07
CA PRO A 9 -30.19 2.33 5.23
C PRO A 9 -30.02 2.95 3.85
N VAL A 10 -30.79 2.49 2.86
CA VAL A 10 -30.93 3.17 1.57
C VAL A 10 -31.41 4.61 1.82
N GLY A 11 -30.75 5.58 1.18
CA GLY A 11 -30.95 7.00 1.40
C GLY A 11 -29.99 7.64 2.42
N ALA A 12 -29.21 6.86 3.17
CA ALA A 12 -28.18 7.41 4.05
C ALA A 12 -27.07 8.11 3.26
N LYS A 13 -26.58 9.24 3.78
CA LYS A 13 -25.52 10.04 3.16
C LYS A 13 -24.17 9.62 3.71
N VAL A 14 -23.16 9.56 2.86
CA VAL A 14 -21.79 9.14 3.20
C VAL A 14 -20.79 10.02 2.47
N LYS A 15 -19.67 10.35 3.11
CA LYS A 15 -18.56 11.06 2.45
C LYS A 15 -17.19 10.61 2.97
N ASP A 16 -16.21 10.67 2.08
CA ASP A 16 -14.80 10.71 2.44
C ASP A 16 -14.36 12.17 2.49
N LEU A 17 -13.72 12.60 3.59
CA LEU A 17 -13.39 14.01 3.81
C LEU A 17 -12.38 14.56 2.80
N ASN A 18 -11.56 13.68 2.21
CA ASN A 18 -10.48 14.04 1.30
C ASN A 18 -10.83 13.84 -0.17
N THR A 19 -12.00 13.26 -0.48
CA THR A 19 -12.53 13.19 -1.83
C THR A 19 -13.38 14.42 -2.10
N LYS A 20 -12.85 15.37 -2.87
CA LYS A 20 -13.40 16.72 -2.98
C LYS A 20 -13.51 17.19 -4.42
N TYR A 21 -14.64 17.78 -4.80
CA TYR A 21 -14.80 18.47 -6.08
C TYR A 21 -15.09 19.96 -5.81
N TYR A 22 -14.47 20.86 -6.58
CA TYR A 22 -14.44 22.31 -6.29
C TYR A 22 -14.08 22.66 -4.83
N GLY A 23 -13.16 21.89 -4.24
CA GLY A 23 -12.67 22.10 -2.87
C GLY A 23 -13.64 21.64 -1.75
N LYS A 24 -14.77 21.02 -2.08
CA LYS A 24 -15.75 20.51 -1.11
C LYS A 24 -15.86 18.99 -1.14
N PRO A 25 -16.01 18.32 0.02
CA PRO A 25 -16.25 16.89 0.06
C PRO A 25 -17.47 16.49 -0.79
N ILE A 26 -17.31 15.45 -1.60
CA ILE A 26 -18.42 14.90 -2.37
C ILE A 26 -19.30 14.08 -1.41
N ILE A 27 -20.57 14.46 -1.29
CA ILE A 27 -21.56 13.70 -0.54
C ILE A 27 -22.19 12.67 -1.48
N PHE A 28 -22.08 11.41 -1.10
CA PHE A 28 -22.76 10.30 -1.74
C PHE A 28 -23.97 9.86 -0.92
N GLN A 29 -24.87 9.13 -1.56
CA GLN A 29 -26.04 8.54 -0.94
C GLN A 29 -26.10 7.05 -1.30
N VAL A 30 -26.42 6.21 -0.31
CA VAL A 30 -26.63 4.77 -0.50
C VAL A 30 -27.89 4.57 -1.32
N ILE A 31 -27.77 4.03 -2.54
CA ILE A 31 -28.95 3.75 -3.38
C ILE A 31 -29.32 2.26 -3.38
N ASP A 32 -28.37 1.37 -3.12
CA ASP A 32 -28.62 -0.07 -2.99
C ASP A 32 -27.45 -0.83 -2.35
N LYS A 33 -27.68 -2.10 -2.03
CA LYS A 33 -26.70 -3.03 -1.49
C LYS A 33 -26.80 -4.36 -2.22
N ASN A 34 -25.68 -4.90 -2.67
CA ASN A 34 -25.65 -6.14 -3.47
C ASN A 34 -26.59 -6.07 -4.68
N HIS A 35 -26.55 -4.94 -5.39
CA HIS A 35 -27.40 -4.73 -6.55
C HIS A 35 -27.18 -5.83 -7.60
N PRO A 36 -28.25 -6.45 -8.15
CA PRO A 36 -28.11 -7.48 -9.18
C PRO A 36 -27.30 -6.99 -10.39
N GLY A 37 -26.29 -7.76 -10.78
CA GLY A 37 -25.40 -7.42 -11.90
C GLY A 37 -24.23 -6.50 -11.54
N TYR A 38 -24.19 -5.96 -10.32
CA TYR A 38 -23.04 -5.23 -9.79
C TYR A 38 -22.12 -6.15 -8.99
N PRO A 39 -20.90 -5.72 -8.61
CA PRO A 39 -19.98 -6.53 -7.83
C PRO A 39 -20.63 -7.11 -6.55
N ALA A 40 -20.35 -8.38 -6.24
CA ALA A 40 -20.86 -9.01 -5.04
C ALA A 40 -20.28 -8.34 -3.77
N ASN A 41 -21.04 -8.38 -2.66
CA ASN A 41 -20.67 -7.77 -1.39
C ASN A 41 -20.32 -6.28 -1.54
N SER A 42 -21.16 -5.54 -2.29
CA SER A 42 -20.95 -4.11 -2.55
C SER A 42 -22.11 -3.25 -2.06
N VAL A 43 -21.81 -1.98 -1.84
CA VAL A 43 -22.76 -0.90 -1.62
C VAL A 43 -22.65 0.08 -2.79
N THR A 44 -23.79 0.34 -3.44
CA THR A 44 -23.86 1.28 -4.56
C THR A 44 -24.16 2.66 -4.02
N LEU A 45 -23.29 3.60 -4.38
CA LEU A 45 -23.35 4.98 -3.97
C LEU A 45 -23.59 5.88 -5.19
N LEU A 46 -24.43 6.89 -5.04
CA LEU A 46 -24.69 7.92 -6.04
C LEU A 46 -24.37 9.29 -5.43
N THR A 47 -23.82 10.24 -6.19
CA THR A 47 -23.69 11.60 -5.64
C THR A 47 -25.07 12.14 -5.24
N GLU A 48 -25.19 12.64 -4.01
CA GLU A 48 -26.47 13.10 -3.47
C GLU A 48 -27.05 14.23 -4.33
N LYS A 49 -26.17 15.11 -4.83
CA LYS A 49 -26.45 16.23 -5.72
C LYS A 49 -25.68 16.15 -7.03
N ILE A 50 -26.08 16.99 -7.97
CA ILE A 50 -25.33 17.28 -9.19
C ILE A 50 -24.06 18.04 -8.79
N ILE A 51 -22.90 17.46 -9.09
CA ILE A 51 -21.60 17.97 -8.60
C ILE A 51 -20.94 18.97 -9.55
N THR A 52 -21.32 18.95 -10.83
CA THR A 52 -20.87 19.87 -11.88
C THR A 52 -21.82 19.78 -13.07
N LEU A 53 -21.72 20.72 -14.01
CA LEU A 53 -22.42 20.67 -15.29
C LEU A 53 -21.39 20.42 -16.38
N LYS A 54 -21.63 19.45 -17.28
CA LYS A 54 -20.70 19.09 -18.36
C LYS A 54 -21.47 18.56 -19.57
N ALA A 55 -20.88 18.72 -20.75
CA ALA A 55 -21.34 18.02 -21.94
C ALA A 55 -21.13 16.51 -21.78
N PHE A 56 -22.08 15.71 -22.26
CA PHE A 56 -21.94 14.27 -22.33
C PHE A 56 -20.76 13.90 -23.24
N ASP A 57 -20.69 14.54 -24.40
CA ASP A 57 -19.63 14.33 -25.39
C ASP A 57 -19.46 15.54 -26.32
N ALA A 58 -18.25 15.83 -26.75
CA ALA A 58 -17.93 16.95 -27.64
C ALA A 58 -18.50 16.76 -29.06
N LYS A 59 -18.70 17.87 -29.79
CA LYS A 59 -18.81 17.82 -31.25
C LYS A 59 -17.60 17.12 -31.85
N GLU A 60 -17.81 16.43 -32.98
CA GLU A 60 -16.74 15.77 -33.73
C GLU A 60 -16.57 16.42 -35.12
N PRO A 61 -15.85 17.55 -35.28
CA PRO A 61 -15.90 18.37 -36.50
C PRO A 61 -15.50 17.65 -37.80
N SER A 62 -14.73 16.57 -37.70
CA SER A 62 -14.29 15.73 -38.83
C SER A 62 -15.16 14.50 -39.07
N ASN A 63 -16.21 14.27 -38.27
CA ASN A 63 -17.09 13.11 -38.41
C ASN A 63 -17.93 13.24 -39.70
N PRO A 64 -18.01 12.18 -40.54
CA PRO A 64 -18.86 12.18 -41.74
C PRO A 64 -20.37 12.19 -41.44
N ASN A 65 -20.79 11.78 -40.24
CA ASN A 65 -22.16 11.93 -39.76
C ASN A 65 -22.39 13.38 -39.30
N THR A 66 -23.23 14.11 -40.02
CA THR A 66 -23.50 15.54 -39.79
C THR A 66 -24.07 15.85 -38.42
N ASP A 67 -24.76 14.90 -37.79
CA ASP A 67 -25.32 15.08 -36.46
C ASP A 67 -24.21 15.04 -35.41
N ARG A 68 -23.34 14.02 -35.43
CA ARG A 68 -22.18 13.93 -34.51
C ARG A 68 -21.20 15.07 -34.74
N GLN A 69 -21.06 15.50 -36.00
CA GLN A 69 -20.27 16.66 -36.36
C GLN A 69 -20.73 17.94 -35.65
N SER A 70 -22.04 18.12 -35.50
CA SER A 70 -22.63 19.37 -35.04
C SER A 70 -23.05 19.35 -33.57
N TYR A 71 -23.36 18.17 -33.03
CA TYR A 71 -24.09 18.00 -31.76
C TYR A 71 -23.48 16.96 -30.80
N GLY A 72 -22.36 16.33 -31.19
CA GLY A 72 -21.64 15.33 -30.41
C GLY A 72 -22.20 13.92 -30.51
N ASN A 73 -21.57 12.96 -29.84
CA ASN A 73 -21.86 11.53 -29.98
C ASN A 73 -22.49 10.95 -28.72
N ASN A 74 -23.66 10.33 -28.87
CA ASN A 74 -24.39 9.78 -27.73
C ASN A 74 -23.93 8.39 -27.28
N ARG A 75 -22.92 7.79 -27.93
CA ARG A 75 -22.42 6.48 -27.55
C ARG A 75 -21.53 6.56 -26.31
N TYR A 76 -22.08 6.20 -25.15
CA TYR A 76 -21.40 6.31 -23.85
C TYR A 76 -20.03 5.62 -23.79
N ALA A 77 -19.84 4.51 -24.49
CA ALA A 77 -18.54 3.82 -24.49
C ALA A 77 -17.39 4.70 -24.98
N HIS A 78 -17.68 5.65 -25.87
CA HIS A 78 -16.71 6.57 -26.47
C HIS A 78 -16.75 7.98 -25.88
N SER A 79 -17.70 8.26 -24.98
CA SER A 79 -17.97 9.64 -24.58
C SER A 79 -16.87 10.24 -23.72
N ASN A 80 -16.61 11.53 -23.93
CA ASN A 80 -15.68 12.31 -23.13
C ASN A 80 -16.02 12.24 -21.63
N ILE A 81 -17.30 12.28 -21.25
CA ILE A 81 -17.71 12.25 -19.84
C ILE A 81 -17.34 10.93 -19.17
N ARG A 82 -17.47 9.79 -19.88
CA ARG A 82 -17.07 8.48 -19.36
C ARG A 82 -15.56 8.42 -19.14
N GLN A 83 -14.79 8.88 -20.13
CA GLN A 83 -13.34 8.91 -20.04
C GLN A 83 -12.88 9.80 -18.87
N TRP A 84 -13.40 11.01 -18.76
CA TRP A 84 -13.07 11.93 -17.66
C TRP A 84 -13.40 11.35 -16.28
N LEU A 85 -14.59 10.74 -16.12
CA LEU A 85 -15.00 10.11 -14.85
C LEU A 85 -14.03 9.03 -14.36
N ASN A 86 -13.29 8.37 -15.26
CA ASN A 86 -12.42 7.23 -14.95
C ASN A 86 -10.92 7.51 -15.11
N LYS A 87 -10.51 8.79 -15.18
CA LYS A 87 -9.10 9.19 -15.25
C LYS A 87 -8.65 9.91 -13.99
N ASP A 88 -7.41 9.66 -13.59
CA ASP A 88 -6.74 10.34 -12.47
C ASP A 88 -5.49 11.14 -12.90
N THR A 89 -5.37 11.42 -14.20
CA THR A 89 -4.26 12.15 -14.80
C THR A 89 -4.69 13.54 -15.30
N SER A 90 -3.71 14.41 -15.52
CA SER A 90 -3.84 15.64 -16.30
C SER A 90 -2.66 15.73 -17.27
N PRO A 91 -2.89 15.72 -18.61
CA PRO A 91 -4.19 15.61 -19.27
C PRO A 91 -4.84 14.23 -19.07
N TRP A 92 -6.17 14.19 -19.13
CA TRP A 92 -6.94 12.94 -19.07
C TRP A 92 -7.43 12.47 -20.44
N TYR A 93 -7.66 13.40 -21.37
CA TYR A 93 -8.25 13.14 -22.67
C TYR A 93 -7.30 12.35 -23.58
N ALA A 94 -7.87 11.38 -24.28
CA ALA A 94 -7.24 10.71 -25.41
C ALA A 94 -8.33 10.23 -26.37
N ALA A 95 -8.21 10.56 -27.66
CA ALA A 95 -9.19 10.20 -28.68
C ALA A 95 -9.51 8.69 -28.67
N GLN A 96 -10.80 8.35 -28.54
CA GLN A 96 -11.31 6.96 -28.52
C GLN A 96 -11.54 6.39 -29.93
N HIS A 97 -11.64 7.25 -30.95
CA HIS A 97 -11.70 6.88 -32.36
C HIS A 97 -11.22 8.04 -33.26
N GLY A 98 -11.14 7.81 -34.57
CA GLY A 98 -10.50 8.74 -35.52
C GLY A 98 -11.21 10.10 -35.76
N TYR A 99 -12.38 10.31 -35.15
CA TYR A 99 -13.16 11.55 -35.24
C TYR A 99 -13.37 12.22 -33.88
N ASP A 100 -12.99 11.52 -32.80
CA ASP A 100 -13.20 11.97 -31.44
C ASP A 100 -12.45 13.28 -31.21
N ALA A 101 -13.08 14.17 -30.45
CA ALA A 101 -12.57 15.50 -30.19
C ALA A 101 -12.68 15.81 -28.70
N PRO A 102 -11.77 16.63 -28.16
CA PRO A 102 -11.83 16.99 -26.76
C PRO A 102 -13.01 17.95 -26.49
N PRO A 103 -13.59 17.92 -25.27
CA PRO A 103 -14.65 18.83 -24.85
C PRO A 103 -14.05 20.18 -24.46
N ASN A 104 -13.58 20.90 -25.47
CA ASN A 104 -13.09 22.27 -25.37
C ASN A 104 -14.15 23.28 -25.84
N ASN A 105 -13.87 24.57 -25.66
CA ASN A 105 -14.80 25.65 -26.01
C ASN A 105 -15.41 25.53 -27.43
N SER A 106 -14.62 25.14 -28.43
CA SER A 106 -15.13 25.04 -29.81
C SER A 106 -16.12 23.88 -30.00
N ASN A 107 -15.97 22.83 -29.17
CA ASN A 107 -16.70 21.58 -29.33
C ASN A 107 -17.85 21.39 -28.32
N VAL A 108 -18.03 22.29 -27.36
CA VAL A 108 -19.21 22.32 -26.48
C VAL A 108 -20.24 23.36 -26.93
N TRP A 109 -21.48 23.23 -26.47
CA TRP A 109 -22.54 24.18 -26.80
C TRP A 109 -22.29 25.53 -26.15
N SER A 110 -22.28 26.60 -26.96
CA SER A 110 -22.16 28.00 -26.51
C SER A 110 -20.96 28.31 -25.62
N ASN A 111 -19.86 27.53 -25.74
CA ASN A 111 -18.67 27.68 -24.89
C ASN A 111 -19.03 27.54 -23.40
N TYR A 112 -19.94 26.63 -23.06
CA TYR A 112 -20.33 26.38 -21.69
C TYR A 112 -19.79 25.05 -21.19
N ASN A 113 -19.13 25.15 -20.04
CA ASN A 113 -18.69 24.08 -19.17
C ASN A 113 -17.80 23.05 -19.89
N GLU A 114 -16.84 23.54 -20.69
CA GLU A 114 -15.76 22.71 -21.18
C GLU A 114 -14.94 22.10 -20.02
N TYR A 115 -14.20 21.03 -20.32
CA TYR A 115 -13.46 20.31 -19.28
C TYR A 115 -12.21 19.57 -19.79
N GLU A 116 -11.79 19.84 -21.02
CA GLU A 116 -10.51 19.32 -21.54
C GLU A 116 -9.34 19.68 -20.61
N ALA A 117 -9.31 20.91 -20.10
CA ALA A 117 -8.22 21.43 -19.27
C ALA A 117 -8.28 20.98 -17.80
N GLU A 118 -9.39 20.40 -17.34
CA GLU A 118 -9.48 19.85 -15.98
C GLU A 118 -8.55 18.64 -15.83
N ALA A 119 -8.23 18.27 -14.59
CA ALA A 119 -7.74 16.93 -14.32
C ALA A 119 -8.89 15.92 -14.45
N GLY A 120 -8.57 14.65 -14.71
CA GLY A 120 -9.57 13.59 -14.68
C GLY A 120 -10.29 13.53 -13.32
N PHE A 121 -11.55 13.08 -13.30
CA PHE A 121 -12.39 13.14 -12.12
C PHE A 121 -11.78 12.40 -10.91
N LEU A 122 -11.12 11.26 -11.13
CA LEU A 122 -10.49 10.48 -10.06
C LEU A 122 -9.25 11.18 -9.46
N SER A 123 -8.71 12.24 -10.08
CA SER A 123 -7.67 13.07 -9.44
C SER A 123 -8.19 13.78 -8.17
N ASN A 124 -9.51 13.91 -8.03
CA ASN A 124 -10.18 14.52 -6.90
C ASN A 124 -10.44 13.55 -5.73
N PHE A 125 -10.11 12.26 -5.89
CA PHE A 125 -10.35 11.22 -4.89
C PHE A 125 -9.14 11.02 -3.99
N SER A 126 -9.39 10.78 -2.70
CA SER A 126 -8.35 10.32 -1.79
C SER A 126 -7.74 9.00 -2.26
N ALA A 127 -6.50 8.73 -1.87
CA ALA A 127 -5.81 7.51 -2.25
C ALA A 127 -6.56 6.27 -1.72
N GLU A 128 -7.08 6.39 -0.51
CA GLU A 128 -7.82 5.37 0.21
C GLU A 128 -9.13 5.04 -0.50
N LEU A 129 -10.00 6.03 -0.76
CA LEU A 129 -11.27 5.79 -1.46
C LEU A 129 -11.04 5.22 -2.85
N LYS A 130 -10.09 5.81 -3.60
CA LYS A 130 -9.75 5.38 -4.96
C LYS A 130 -9.29 3.92 -5.01
N SER A 131 -8.52 3.48 -4.01
CA SER A 131 -8.05 2.09 -3.90
C SER A 131 -9.18 1.09 -3.66
N LYS A 132 -10.31 1.54 -3.10
CA LYS A 132 -11.47 0.71 -2.78
C LYS A 132 -12.57 0.73 -3.83
N LEU A 133 -12.47 1.56 -4.87
CA LEU A 133 -13.45 1.58 -5.96
C LEU A 133 -13.50 0.24 -6.68
N LEU A 134 -14.70 -0.36 -6.71
CA LEU A 134 -14.93 -1.62 -7.41
C LEU A 134 -15.20 -1.34 -8.90
N VAL A 135 -14.53 -2.12 -9.76
CA VAL A 135 -14.83 -2.13 -11.19
C VAL A 135 -16.21 -2.75 -11.39
N THR A 136 -17.09 -2.03 -12.09
CA THR A 136 -18.47 -2.41 -12.34
C THR A 136 -18.63 -2.72 -13.83
N THR A 137 -19.17 -3.89 -14.15
CA THR A 137 -19.49 -4.26 -15.54
C THR A 137 -20.88 -3.72 -15.87
N LEU A 138 -20.97 -2.86 -16.89
CA LEU A 138 -22.20 -2.15 -17.25
C LEU A 138 -22.64 -2.56 -18.65
N SER A 139 -23.94 -2.82 -18.79
CA SER A 139 -24.61 -2.91 -20.10
C SER A 139 -25.00 -1.51 -20.55
N VAL A 140 -24.72 -1.20 -21.82
CA VAL A 140 -25.01 0.10 -22.44
C VAL A 140 -25.75 -0.13 -23.75
N ALA A 141 -26.89 0.52 -23.95
CA ALA A 141 -27.62 0.46 -25.21
C ALA A 141 -26.85 1.20 -26.32
N LYS A 142 -27.08 0.84 -27.57
CA LYS A 142 -26.48 1.50 -28.75
C LYS A 142 -27.56 2.14 -29.62
N ASN A 143 -27.20 3.25 -30.25
CA ASN A 143 -28.02 3.86 -31.27
C ASN A 143 -28.28 2.87 -32.43
N THR A 144 -29.53 2.80 -32.90
CA THR A 144 -29.97 1.87 -33.95
C THR A 144 -29.60 2.30 -35.37
N VAL A 145 -29.39 3.59 -35.58
CA VAL A 145 -29.14 4.20 -36.89
C VAL A 145 -27.65 4.20 -37.23
N THR A 146 -26.78 4.60 -36.29
CA THR A 146 -25.34 4.78 -36.54
C THR A 146 -24.44 3.73 -35.90
N ASP A 147 -24.90 3.05 -34.84
CA ASP A 147 -24.09 2.07 -34.09
C ASP A 147 -24.62 0.63 -34.16
N GLY A 148 -25.57 0.38 -35.07
CA GLY A 148 -26.12 -0.95 -35.37
C GLY A 148 -27.06 -1.53 -34.30
N GLY A 149 -27.50 -0.72 -33.33
CA GLY A 149 -28.43 -1.14 -32.27
C GLY A 149 -27.88 -2.20 -31.32
N GLY A 150 -28.76 -2.76 -30.48
CA GLY A 150 -28.40 -3.72 -29.44
C GLY A 150 -27.71 -3.06 -28.24
N SER A 151 -26.86 -3.81 -27.55
CA SER A 151 -26.07 -3.33 -26.41
C SER A 151 -24.58 -3.63 -26.56
N GLU A 152 -23.78 -2.98 -25.72
CA GLU A 152 -22.37 -3.29 -25.50
C GLU A 152 -22.06 -3.31 -24.01
N THR A 153 -20.88 -3.82 -23.67
CA THR A 153 -20.43 -3.94 -22.27
C THR A 153 -19.18 -3.12 -22.06
N ILE A 154 -19.16 -2.37 -20.96
CA ILE A 154 -18.02 -1.58 -20.50
C ILE A 154 -17.71 -1.90 -19.05
N GLN A 155 -16.52 -1.51 -18.60
CA GLN A 155 -16.08 -1.66 -17.21
C GLN A 155 -15.57 -0.34 -16.68
N ASP A 156 -16.23 0.19 -15.65
CA ASP A 156 -15.93 1.50 -15.08
C ASP A 156 -15.93 1.44 -13.54
N LYS A 157 -15.15 2.31 -12.92
CA LYS A 157 -15.15 2.52 -11.47
C LYS A 157 -16.17 3.56 -11.04
N VAL A 158 -16.36 4.57 -11.88
CA VAL A 158 -17.32 5.67 -11.70
C VAL A 158 -18.12 5.81 -12.99
N PHE A 159 -19.44 5.85 -12.88
CA PHE A 159 -20.32 5.76 -14.05
C PHE A 159 -21.61 6.57 -13.89
N LEU A 160 -22.27 6.88 -14.99
CA LEU A 160 -23.62 7.45 -14.97
C LEU A 160 -24.65 6.31 -14.92
N LEU A 161 -25.76 6.51 -14.22
CA LEU A 161 -26.87 5.55 -14.20
C LEU A 161 -27.58 5.48 -15.56
N SER A 162 -28.24 4.36 -15.86
CA SER A 162 -29.07 4.20 -17.06
C SER A 162 -30.53 4.58 -16.80
N GLU A 163 -31.31 4.78 -17.87
CA GLU A 163 -32.76 4.97 -17.75
C GLU A 163 -33.45 3.77 -17.10
N THR A 164 -32.96 2.55 -17.34
CA THR A 164 -33.45 1.32 -16.70
C THR A 164 -33.24 1.36 -15.20
N GLU A 165 -32.03 1.71 -14.77
CA GLU A 165 -31.64 1.77 -13.36
C GLU A 165 -32.41 2.84 -12.58
N VAL A 166 -32.76 3.96 -13.22
CA VAL A 166 -33.60 5.00 -12.59
C VAL A 166 -35.10 4.75 -12.74
N GLY A 167 -35.50 3.61 -13.28
CA GLY A 167 -36.89 3.19 -13.39
C GLY A 167 -37.72 3.93 -14.44
N LEU A 168 -37.07 4.38 -15.52
CA LEU A 168 -37.71 5.13 -16.62
C LEU A 168 -37.97 4.30 -17.89
N GLY A 169 -37.69 3.00 -17.85
CA GLY A 169 -37.95 2.07 -18.95
C GLY A 169 -36.68 1.49 -19.55
N ASN A 170 -36.77 1.03 -20.80
CA ASN A 170 -35.68 0.39 -21.52
C ASN A 170 -35.55 1.00 -22.91
N GLU A 171 -34.33 1.39 -23.28
CA GLU A 171 -34.10 2.08 -24.54
C GLU A 171 -34.15 1.05 -25.67
N ASN A 172 -35.12 1.20 -26.57
CA ASN A 172 -35.33 0.26 -27.68
C ASN A 172 -35.38 -1.22 -27.22
N GLY A 173 -35.97 -1.48 -26.05
CA GLY A 173 -36.12 -2.82 -25.49
C GLY A 173 -34.86 -3.39 -24.83
N ILE A 174 -33.78 -2.61 -24.70
CA ILE A 174 -32.55 -3.01 -24.03
C ILE A 174 -32.61 -2.62 -22.55
N ALA A 175 -32.50 -3.61 -21.66
CA ALA A 175 -32.34 -3.37 -20.23
C ALA A 175 -30.86 -3.14 -19.90
N GLU A 176 -30.52 -1.93 -19.46
CA GLU A 176 -29.17 -1.54 -19.05
C GLU A 176 -28.98 -1.73 -17.53
N GLY A 177 -29.28 -2.93 -17.02
CA GLY A 177 -29.24 -3.25 -15.59
C GLY A 177 -30.63 -3.53 -15.00
N THR A 178 -30.78 -3.36 -13.69
CA THR A 178 -32.07 -3.49 -12.99
C THR A 178 -32.43 -2.19 -12.25
N PRO A 179 -33.72 -1.85 -12.09
CA PRO A 179 -34.11 -0.62 -11.41
C PRO A 179 -33.64 -0.59 -9.95
N PHE A 180 -33.09 0.54 -9.50
CA PHE A 180 -32.85 0.78 -8.08
C PHE A 180 -34.15 1.19 -7.40
N SER A 181 -34.49 0.52 -6.30
CA SER A 181 -35.68 0.84 -5.48
C SER A 181 -35.70 2.28 -4.95
N PHE A 182 -34.51 2.92 -4.89
CA PHE A 182 -34.35 4.33 -4.58
C PHE A 182 -35.17 5.24 -5.52
N PHE A 183 -35.28 4.92 -6.82
CA PHE A 183 -35.98 5.73 -7.82
C PHE A 183 -37.45 5.31 -8.00
N SER A 184 -38.21 5.38 -6.91
CA SER A 184 -39.61 4.93 -6.85
C SER A 184 -40.64 5.91 -7.47
N SER A 185 -40.24 7.14 -7.79
CA SER A 185 -41.12 8.17 -8.33
C SER A 185 -40.34 9.26 -9.07
N ASP A 186 -41.07 10.12 -9.79
CA ASP A 186 -40.50 11.32 -10.43
C ASP A 186 -39.79 12.22 -9.40
N ALA A 187 -40.39 12.44 -8.24
CA ALA A 187 -39.77 13.21 -7.15
C ALA A 187 -38.45 12.58 -6.66
N ALA A 188 -38.36 11.25 -6.62
CA ALA A 188 -37.13 10.56 -6.21
C ALA A 188 -35.99 10.69 -7.24
N ARG A 189 -36.32 11.00 -8.50
CA ARG A 189 -35.36 11.24 -9.57
C ARG A 189 -34.89 12.69 -9.68
N GLN A 190 -35.58 13.63 -9.04
CA GLN A 190 -35.17 15.02 -9.00
C GLN A 190 -33.80 15.15 -8.31
N ALA A 191 -32.89 15.88 -8.95
CA ALA A 191 -31.56 16.15 -8.42
C ALA A 191 -31.30 17.65 -8.39
N TYR A 192 -30.65 18.12 -7.34
CA TYR A 192 -30.34 19.53 -7.12
C TYR A 192 -28.84 19.74 -7.36
N PRO A 193 -28.41 20.86 -7.97
CA PRO A 193 -26.99 21.18 -8.05
C PRO A 193 -26.44 21.59 -6.69
N THR A 194 -25.15 21.31 -6.47
CA THR A 194 -24.42 21.92 -5.36
C THR A 194 -24.26 23.42 -5.59
N VAL A 195 -23.98 24.17 -4.52
CA VAL A 195 -23.69 25.61 -4.64
C VAL A 195 -22.46 25.83 -5.53
N GLU A 196 -21.48 24.94 -5.41
CA GLU A 196 -20.23 24.96 -6.15
C GLU A 196 -20.45 24.66 -7.64
N ALA A 197 -21.34 23.71 -7.98
CA ALA A 197 -21.71 23.44 -9.37
C ALA A 197 -22.35 24.67 -10.03
N VAL A 198 -23.19 25.40 -9.30
CA VAL A 198 -23.82 26.63 -9.79
C VAL A 198 -22.79 27.75 -9.95
N SER A 199 -21.94 27.98 -8.94
CA SER A 199 -20.99 29.10 -8.96
C SER A 199 -19.84 28.93 -9.96
N ASN A 200 -19.48 27.68 -10.29
CA ASN A 200 -18.43 27.38 -11.26
C ASN A 200 -18.98 27.09 -12.67
N SER A 201 -20.31 27.18 -12.88
CA SER A 201 -20.90 27.02 -14.21
C SER A 201 -20.76 28.30 -15.03
N GLU A 202 -20.37 28.15 -16.29
CA GLU A 202 -20.36 29.24 -17.28
C GLU A 202 -21.75 29.53 -17.83
N TYR A 203 -22.64 28.53 -17.77
CA TYR A 203 -24.05 28.73 -18.05
C TYR A 203 -24.71 29.45 -16.88
N THR A 204 -25.26 30.64 -17.15
CA THR A 204 -25.96 31.47 -16.18
C THR A 204 -27.45 31.54 -16.52
N ASN A 205 -28.28 31.01 -15.62
CA ASN A 205 -29.73 31.07 -15.72
C ASN A 205 -30.31 31.14 -14.31
N THR A 206 -31.32 31.97 -14.06
CA THR A 206 -31.92 32.11 -12.72
C THR A 206 -32.52 30.82 -12.19
N SER A 207 -32.93 29.90 -13.08
CA SER A 207 -33.42 28.58 -12.71
C SER A 207 -32.31 27.60 -12.30
N LEU A 208 -31.04 27.85 -12.68
CA LEU A 208 -29.89 27.07 -12.21
C LEU A 208 -29.48 27.58 -10.83
N ASN A 209 -30.02 26.95 -9.79
CA ASN A 209 -29.67 27.25 -8.40
C ASN A 209 -29.80 26.00 -7.51
N ALA A 210 -29.14 26.03 -6.34
CA ALA A 210 -29.07 24.88 -5.44
C ALA A 210 -30.40 24.50 -4.75
N SER A 211 -31.46 25.30 -4.96
CA SER A 211 -32.79 25.11 -4.36
C SER A 211 -33.84 24.65 -5.38
N GLN A 212 -33.45 24.43 -6.64
CA GLN A 212 -34.33 23.93 -7.69
C GLN A 212 -33.75 22.66 -8.33
N PRO A 213 -34.61 21.70 -8.73
CA PRO A 213 -34.15 20.52 -9.44
C PRO A 213 -33.63 20.89 -10.82
N TRP A 214 -32.60 20.17 -11.27
CA TRP A 214 -31.91 20.40 -12.53
C TRP A 214 -31.76 19.09 -13.31
N TYR A 215 -31.60 19.26 -14.63
CA TYR A 215 -31.35 18.20 -15.62
C TYR A 215 -30.05 17.46 -15.29
N TRP A 216 -30.03 16.12 -15.39
CA TRP A 216 -28.79 15.35 -15.21
C TRP A 216 -28.70 14.14 -16.14
N TRP A 217 -27.51 13.92 -16.69
CA TRP A 217 -27.24 12.91 -17.72
C TRP A 217 -27.42 11.48 -17.21
N LEU A 218 -27.94 10.63 -18.08
CA LEU A 218 -27.89 9.18 -17.98
C LEU A 218 -26.87 8.64 -18.99
N ARG A 219 -26.34 7.43 -18.77
CA ARG A 219 -25.47 6.78 -19.76
C ARG A 219 -26.21 6.30 -21.01
N THR A 220 -27.53 6.22 -20.95
CA THR A 220 -28.38 5.70 -22.01
C THR A 220 -28.40 6.64 -23.22
N PRO A 221 -28.15 6.17 -24.45
CA PRO A 221 -28.36 6.97 -25.66
C PRO A 221 -29.84 7.04 -26.02
N HIS A 222 -30.26 8.03 -26.81
CA HIS A 222 -31.49 7.92 -27.59
C HIS A 222 -31.25 7.03 -28.83
N ALA A 223 -31.95 5.91 -28.95
CA ALA A 223 -31.68 4.90 -29.98
C ALA A 223 -31.97 5.37 -31.41
N GLY A 224 -32.85 6.37 -31.58
CA GLY A 224 -33.22 6.94 -32.88
C GLY A 224 -32.32 8.05 -33.43
N PHE A 225 -31.43 8.66 -32.63
CA PHE A 225 -30.63 9.83 -33.05
C PHE A 225 -29.18 9.69 -32.57
N ALA A 226 -28.20 9.99 -33.42
CA ALA A 226 -26.78 9.70 -33.16
C ALA A 226 -26.10 10.62 -32.12
N TYR A 227 -26.82 11.65 -31.68
CA TYR A 227 -26.32 12.79 -30.89
C TYR A 227 -27.15 13.09 -29.64
N TYR A 228 -28.32 12.46 -29.47
CA TYR A 228 -29.15 12.66 -28.30
C TYR A 228 -28.80 11.67 -27.19
N ALA A 229 -28.37 12.17 -26.05
CA ALA A 229 -28.19 11.38 -24.82
C ALA A 229 -29.43 11.52 -23.94
N ARG A 230 -29.81 10.46 -23.22
CA ARG A 230 -30.91 10.50 -22.26
C ARG A 230 -30.48 11.23 -21.01
N TYR A 231 -31.45 11.91 -20.41
CA TYR A 231 -31.27 12.56 -19.14
C TYR A 231 -32.59 12.61 -18.37
N VAL A 232 -32.50 12.89 -17.08
CA VAL A 232 -33.65 13.10 -16.20
C VAL A 232 -33.96 14.59 -16.14
N TYR A 233 -35.18 14.98 -16.52
CA TYR A 233 -35.65 16.36 -16.48
C TYR A 233 -35.82 16.88 -15.04
N SER A 234 -35.99 18.19 -14.86
CA SER A 234 -36.24 18.79 -13.53
C SER A 234 -37.56 18.32 -12.88
N SER A 235 -38.48 17.74 -13.66
CA SER A 235 -39.67 17.06 -13.15
C SER A 235 -39.42 15.63 -12.67
N GLY A 236 -38.28 15.02 -13.00
CA GLY A 236 -38.00 13.59 -12.79
C GLY A 236 -38.33 12.69 -13.98
N ALA A 237 -38.88 13.24 -15.08
CA ALA A 237 -39.24 12.48 -16.28
C ALA A 237 -38.04 12.22 -17.21
N LEU A 238 -38.17 11.22 -18.08
CA LEU A 238 -37.20 10.92 -19.13
C LEU A 238 -37.30 11.92 -20.29
N THR A 239 -36.16 12.31 -20.83
CA THR A 239 -36.05 13.18 -22.00
C THR A 239 -34.66 12.99 -22.63
N SER A 240 -34.35 13.73 -23.69
CA SER A 240 -33.07 13.65 -24.39
C SER A 240 -32.64 15.02 -24.91
N ASP A 241 -31.33 15.28 -24.91
CA ASP A 241 -30.75 16.49 -25.45
C ASP A 241 -29.38 16.20 -26.08
N ASN A 242 -28.87 17.16 -26.86
CA ASN A 242 -27.65 17.04 -27.63
C ASN A 242 -26.46 16.74 -26.71
N ALA A 243 -25.64 15.77 -27.07
CA ALA A 243 -24.53 15.30 -26.25
C ALA A 243 -23.52 16.42 -25.91
N PHE A 244 -23.29 17.37 -26.82
CA PHE A 244 -22.40 18.51 -26.61
C PHE A 244 -22.94 19.60 -25.67
N ASN A 245 -24.14 19.46 -25.13
CA ASN A 245 -24.75 20.48 -24.28
C ASN A 245 -24.13 20.49 -22.87
N GLY A 246 -23.33 21.52 -22.58
CA GLY A 246 -22.69 21.73 -21.28
C GLY A 246 -23.61 22.11 -20.13
N THR A 247 -24.92 22.27 -20.33
CA THR A 247 -25.85 22.75 -19.29
C THR A 247 -26.42 21.67 -18.38
N HIS A 248 -26.08 20.40 -18.61
CA HIS A 248 -26.65 19.26 -17.90
C HIS A 248 -25.74 18.80 -16.76
N GLY A 249 -26.35 18.38 -15.67
CA GLY A 249 -25.69 17.95 -14.46
C GLY A 249 -25.00 16.58 -14.58
N VAL A 250 -23.86 16.45 -13.94
CA VAL A 250 -23.15 15.19 -13.74
C VAL A 250 -23.48 14.66 -12.34
N ARG A 251 -24.07 13.46 -12.29
CA ARG A 251 -24.47 12.78 -11.05
C ARG A 251 -23.99 11.32 -11.07
N PRO A 252 -22.70 11.08 -10.84
CA PRO A 252 -22.11 9.76 -11.03
C PRO A 252 -22.37 8.83 -9.84
N ALA A 253 -22.37 7.53 -10.13
CA ALA A 253 -22.42 6.44 -9.18
C ALA A 253 -21.10 5.66 -9.14
N LEU A 254 -20.89 4.93 -8.06
CA LEU A 254 -19.74 4.04 -7.83
C LEU A 254 -20.11 2.92 -6.86
N ASN A 255 -19.29 1.86 -6.85
CA ASN A 255 -19.46 0.73 -5.93
C ASN A 255 -18.27 0.61 -4.98
N LEU A 256 -18.57 0.39 -3.72
CA LEU A 256 -17.60 0.17 -2.64
C LEU A 256 -17.82 -1.18 -1.95
N PRO A 257 -16.78 -1.82 -1.40
CA PRO A 257 -16.92 -3.01 -0.56
C PRO A 257 -17.87 -2.78 0.63
N SER A 258 -18.66 -3.80 0.97
CA SER A 258 -19.66 -3.74 2.03
C SER A 258 -19.09 -3.61 3.45
N ASP A 259 -17.81 -3.96 3.63
CA ASP A 259 -17.10 -4.02 4.90
C ASP A 259 -16.35 -2.73 5.26
N ILE A 260 -16.42 -1.70 4.41
CA ILE A 260 -15.89 -0.37 4.74
C ILE A 260 -16.59 0.17 6.00
N LEU A 261 -15.81 0.79 6.88
CA LEU A 261 -16.31 1.40 8.10
C LEU A 261 -16.72 2.86 7.87
N VAL A 262 -17.74 3.28 8.61
CA VAL A 262 -18.23 4.66 8.65
C VAL A 262 -18.46 5.08 10.11
N SER A 263 -18.53 6.38 10.36
CA SER A 263 -18.86 6.94 11.67
C SER A 263 -20.23 6.46 12.19
N ASP A 264 -20.44 6.55 13.50
CA ASP A 264 -21.71 6.12 14.13
C ASP A 264 -22.83 7.13 14.03
N SER A 265 -22.44 8.40 13.91
CA SER A 265 -23.33 9.52 13.74
C SER A 265 -22.96 10.27 12.48
N THR A 266 -23.96 10.96 11.93
CA THR A 266 -23.76 11.91 10.85
C THR A 266 -23.09 13.17 11.36
N ASP A 267 -22.42 13.89 10.47
CA ASP A 267 -21.88 15.21 10.75
C ASP A 267 -22.90 16.34 10.44
N ALA A 268 -22.42 17.58 10.35
CA ALA A 268 -23.25 18.76 10.09
C ALA A 268 -23.96 18.73 8.72
N ASP A 269 -23.45 17.98 7.74
CA ASP A 269 -24.08 17.81 6.42
C ASP A 269 -25.12 16.67 6.42
N GLY A 270 -25.31 16.01 7.57
CA GLY A 270 -26.13 14.81 7.69
C GLY A 270 -25.48 13.58 7.05
N ALA A 271 -24.16 13.59 6.87
CA ALA A 271 -23.42 12.48 6.25
C ALA A 271 -22.59 11.71 7.27
N TYR A 272 -22.57 10.38 7.14
CA TYR A 272 -21.60 9.52 7.80
C TYR A 272 -20.22 9.70 7.15
N ILE A 273 -19.17 9.68 7.94
CA ILE A 273 -17.80 9.86 7.47
C ILE A 273 -17.18 8.48 7.28
N ILE A 274 -16.62 8.21 6.10
CA ILE A 274 -15.85 6.97 5.87
C ILE A 274 -14.61 6.97 6.77
N VAL A 275 -14.42 5.86 7.47
CA VAL A 275 -13.28 5.63 8.37
C VAL A 275 -12.33 4.67 7.67
N TRP A 276 -11.14 5.15 7.37
CA TRP A 276 -10.06 4.34 6.81
C TRP A 276 -9.22 3.71 7.89
N ASN A 277 -8.68 2.54 7.57
CA ASN A 277 -7.72 1.85 8.40
C ASN A 277 -6.41 2.63 8.46
N GLN A 278 -5.90 2.84 9.65
CA GLN A 278 -4.65 3.53 9.93
C GLN A 278 -3.53 2.50 9.98
N THR A 279 -2.37 2.83 9.40
CA THR A 279 -1.21 1.95 9.48
C THR A 279 -0.66 1.89 10.90
N PRO A 280 -0.12 0.75 11.35
CA PRO A 280 0.56 0.64 12.63
C PRO A 280 1.83 1.49 12.65
N THR A 281 2.42 1.63 13.84
CA THR A 281 3.63 2.43 14.09
C THR A 281 4.66 1.62 14.87
N ILE A 282 5.95 1.89 14.57
CA ILE A 282 7.11 1.37 15.29
C ILE A 282 7.91 2.55 15.82
N SER A 283 8.24 2.55 17.10
CA SER A 283 9.08 3.59 17.71
C SER A 283 10.48 3.67 17.07
N GLY A 284 11.17 4.79 17.29
CA GLY A 284 12.52 5.03 16.77
C GLY A 284 12.54 5.37 15.29
N THR A 285 13.73 5.35 14.70
CA THR A 285 13.99 5.65 13.28
C THR A 285 14.94 4.62 12.71
N ASP A 286 14.99 4.51 11.39
CA ASP A 286 16.00 3.68 10.73
C ASP A 286 17.40 4.20 11.09
N ALA A 287 18.33 3.29 11.39
CA ALA A 287 19.66 3.67 11.85
C ALA A 287 20.73 2.62 11.54
N ASP A 288 21.95 3.09 11.32
CA ASP A 288 23.15 2.25 11.38
C ASP A 288 23.64 2.14 12.83
N LEU A 289 23.67 0.91 13.35
CA LEU A 289 24.11 0.58 14.71
C LEU A 289 25.63 0.41 14.81
N GLY A 290 26.35 0.55 13.69
CA GLY A 290 27.80 0.47 13.61
C GLY A 290 28.35 -0.94 13.75
N SER A 291 29.61 -1.05 14.15
CA SER A 291 30.31 -2.34 14.31
C SER A 291 29.90 -3.05 15.60
N LYS A 292 29.68 -4.37 15.51
CA LYS A 292 29.29 -5.24 16.63
C LYS A 292 30.17 -6.50 16.65
N SER A 293 30.77 -6.79 17.81
CA SER A 293 31.62 -7.98 18.04
C SER A 293 30.99 -9.02 18.98
N ALA A 294 29.81 -8.73 19.52
CA ALA A 294 29.02 -9.64 20.34
C ALA A 294 27.53 -9.48 20.00
N PRO A 295 26.68 -10.50 20.31
CA PRO A 295 25.23 -10.34 20.22
C PRO A 295 24.74 -9.12 21.02
N PHE A 296 23.67 -8.51 20.55
CA PHE A 296 23.09 -7.31 21.14
C PHE A 296 21.56 -7.33 20.99
N THR A 297 20.91 -6.40 21.68
CA THR A 297 19.46 -6.25 21.64
C THR A 297 19.03 -4.88 21.13
N ILE A 298 17.79 -4.80 20.65
CA ILE A 298 17.13 -3.56 20.25
C ILE A 298 15.75 -3.51 20.90
N ASP A 299 15.49 -2.46 21.68
CA ASP A 299 14.17 -2.20 22.25
C ASP A 299 13.34 -1.34 21.28
N TYR A 300 12.07 -1.71 21.12
CA TYR A 300 11.11 -0.97 20.33
C TYR A 300 9.70 -1.13 20.89
N ILE A 301 8.82 -0.21 20.53
CA ILE A 301 7.41 -0.21 20.90
C ILE A 301 6.59 -0.19 19.63
N VAL A 302 5.46 -0.90 19.68
CA VAL A 302 4.49 -0.96 18.60
C VAL A 302 3.18 -0.33 19.02
N ASN A 303 2.49 0.35 18.11
CA ASN A 303 1.17 0.90 18.38
C ASN A 303 0.33 0.97 17.11
N ASP A 304 -0.99 1.04 17.29
CA ASP A 304 -1.94 1.28 16.21
C ASP A 304 -3.15 2.03 16.79
N THR A 305 -3.57 3.10 16.11
CA THR A 305 -4.72 3.90 16.54
C THR A 305 -6.05 3.16 16.38
N ASP A 306 -6.13 2.20 15.46
CA ASP A 306 -7.28 1.32 15.31
C ASP A 306 -7.21 0.22 16.37
N THR A 307 -7.78 0.52 17.53
CA THR A 307 -7.69 -0.35 18.73
C THR A 307 -8.28 -1.76 18.56
N THR A 308 -9.09 -1.99 17.54
CA THR A 308 -9.68 -3.30 17.20
C THR A 308 -8.74 -4.20 16.41
N ASP A 309 -7.65 -3.65 15.87
CA ASP A 309 -6.74 -4.39 15.00
C ASP A 309 -5.84 -5.31 15.79
N THR A 310 -5.35 -6.35 15.12
CA THR A 310 -4.47 -7.34 15.75
C THR A 310 -3.09 -7.20 15.17
N LEU A 311 -2.14 -6.78 16.01
CA LEU A 311 -0.78 -6.52 15.56
C LEU A 311 0.04 -7.81 15.53
N THR A 312 0.71 -8.05 14.42
CA THR A 312 1.66 -9.15 14.24
C THR A 312 3.03 -8.58 13.95
N ILE A 313 4.01 -8.88 14.81
CA ILE A 313 5.39 -8.45 14.63
C ILE A 313 6.19 -9.58 13.99
N THR A 314 6.98 -9.26 12.97
CA THR A 314 7.98 -10.17 12.38
C THR A 314 9.36 -9.52 12.43
N GLU A 315 10.31 -10.22 13.04
CA GLU A 315 11.70 -9.79 13.18
C GLU A 315 12.60 -10.64 12.30
N LYS A 316 13.48 -9.99 11.53
CA LYS A 316 14.44 -10.65 10.66
C LYS A 316 15.85 -10.12 10.87
N VAL A 317 16.84 -10.99 10.67
CA VAL A 317 18.21 -10.60 10.34
C VAL A 317 18.52 -11.13 8.94
N ASP A 318 18.90 -10.22 8.06
CA ASP A 318 18.97 -10.39 6.62
C ASP A 318 17.66 -11.00 6.09
N THR A 319 17.70 -12.24 5.60
CA THR A 319 16.52 -12.96 5.10
C THR A 319 15.90 -13.90 6.14
N THR A 320 16.58 -14.12 7.27
CA THR A 320 16.17 -15.11 8.28
C THR A 320 15.19 -14.49 9.27
N VAL A 321 13.99 -15.06 9.38
CA VAL A 321 13.04 -14.72 10.45
C VAL A 321 13.57 -15.30 11.76
N ILE A 322 13.78 -14.43 12.75
CA ILE A 322 14.28 -14.84 14.07
C ILE A 322 13.16 -14.92 15.10
N ARG A 323 12.07 -14.17 14.90
CA ARG A 323 10.90 -14.18 15.80
C ARG A 323 9.66 -13.66 15.08
N THR A 324 8.52 -14.26 15.41
CA THR A 324 7.19 -13.74 15.06
C THR A 324 6.33 -13.69 16.33
N ILE A 325 5.69 -12.56 16.58
CA ILE A 325 4.80 -12.34 17.73
C ILE A 325 3.42 -12.03 17.18
N ASN A 326 2.49 -12.98 17.37
CA ASN A 326 1.09 -12.76 17.05
C ASN A 326 0.39 -12.07 18.24
N ASN A 327 -0.57 -11.20 17.96
CA ASN A 327 -1.32 -10.45 18.97
C ASN A 327 -0.42 -9.59 19.87
N ALA A 328 0.51 -8.86 19.27
CA ALA A 328 1.36 -7.92 19.98
C ALA A 328 0.52 -6.85 20.70
N VAL A 329 0.89 -6.58 21.95
CA VAL A 329 0.26 -5.62 22.84
C VAL A 329 0.77 -4.22 22.48
N ARG A 330 -0.18 -3.32 22.21
CA ARG A 330 0.11 -1.91 21.94
C ARG A 330 0.83 -1.24 23.11
N ASN A 331 1.76 -0.36 22.79
CA ASN A 331 2.55 0.41 23.76
C ASN A 331 3.39 -0.46 24.73
N GLN A 332 3.55 -1.76 24.44
CA GLN A 332 4.49 -2.63 25.14
C GLN A 332 5.89 -2.48 24.52
N THR A 333 6.92 -2.43 25.38
CA THR A 333 8.31 -2.56 24.93
C THR A 333 8.62 -4.01 24.60
N TYR A 334 9.06 -4.23 23.36
CA TYR A 334 9.62 -5.49 22.86
C TYR A 334 11.13 -5.35 22.70
N THR A 335 11.85 -6.42 23.03
CA THR A 335 13.30 -6.51 22.88
C THR A 335 13.61 -7.55 21.82
N LEU A 336 14.13 -7.14 20.67
CA LEU A 336 14.70 -8.00 19.63
C LEU A 336 16.09 -8.44 20.08
N ASP A 337 16.40 -9.73 20.02
CA ASP A 337 17.69 -10.31 20.38
C ASP A 337 18.28 -11.10 19.20
N VAL A 338 19.48 -10.73 18.76
CA VAL A 338 20.15 -11.39 17.61
C VAL A 338 20.95 -12.63 17.99
N SER A 339 20.98 -13.01 19.28
CA SER A 339 21.81 -14.11 19.80
C SER A 339 21.55 -15.46 19.12
N SER A 340 20.30 -15.72 18.72
CA SER A 340 19.91 -16.98 18.07
C SER A 340 20.57 -17.22 16.72
N VAL A 341 20.92 -16.15 16.00
CA VAL A 341 21.55 -16.21 14.67
C VAL A 341 22.99 -15.72 14.66
N TRP A 342 23.47 -15.14 15.76
CA TRP A 342 24.77 -14.46 15.80
C TRP A 342 25.91 -15.35 15.27
N ASN A 343 26.00 -16.60 15.72
CA ASN A 343 27.09 -17.50 15.35
C ASN A 343 27.04 -17.96 13.88
N THR A 344 25.89 -17.83 13.20
CA THR A 344 25.74 -18.20 11.78
C THR A 344 25.95 -17.02 10.83
N LEU A 345 25.91 -15.78 11.34
CA LEU A 345 26.17 -14.59 10.54
C LEU A 345 27.64 -14.55 10.11
N ALA A 346 27.88 -14.23 8.83
CA ALA A 346 29.22 -13.95 8.32
C ALA A 346 29.81 -12.68 8.96
N LEU A 347 31.09 -12.42 8.76
CA LEU A 347 31.63 -11.08 9.04
C LEU A 347 31.20 -10.12 7.93
N GLY A 348 30.92 -8.87 8.29
CA GLY A 348 30.49 -7.84 7.33
C GLY A 348 29.12 -7.23 7.66
N ALA A 349 28.53 -6.58 6.66
CA ALA A 349 27.28 -5.84 6.83
C ALA A 349 26.07 -6.78 6.91
N HIS A 350 25.15 -6.45 7.81
CA HIS A 350 23.88 -7.14 8.04
C HIS A 350 22.75 -6.14 8.22
N THR A 351 21.53 -6.57 7.95
CA THR A 351 20.32 -5.77 8.12
C THR A 351 19.35 -6.46 9.06
N ILE A 352 18.75 -5.70 9.96
CA ILE A 352 17.67 -6.13 10.83
C ILE A 352 16.40 -5.43 10.35
N THR A 353 15.32 -6.20 10.22
CA THR A 353 14.01 -5.66 9.84
C THR A 353 12.97 -6.07 10.87
N ILE A 354 12.24 -5.09 11.39
CA ILE A 354 11.06 -5.30 12.24
C ILE A 354 9.87 -4.83 11.41
N THR A 355 8.99 -5.76 11.06
CA THR A 355 7.76 -5.45 10.32
C THR A 355 6.56 -5.70 11.22
N ILE A 356 5.58 -4.81 11.16
CA ILE A 356 4.28 -4.94 11.82
C ILE A 356 3.20 -4.97 10.77
N ASP A 357 2.28 -5.89 10.94
CA ASP A 357 1.05 -6.04 10.16
C ASP A 357 -0.15 -5.93 11.12
N ASP A 358 -1.15 -5.12 10.77
CA ASP A 358 -2.37 -4.92 11.57
C ASP A 358 -3.50 -5.93 11.26
N GLY A 359 -3.31 -6.78 10.25
CA GLY A 359 -4.30 -7.73 9.76
C GLY A 359 -5.46 -7.11 8.97
N LYS A 360 -5.40 -5.80 8.70
CA LYS A 360 -6.34 -4.99 7.92
C LYS A 360 -5.70 -4.35 6.68
N GLY A 361 -4.42 -4.66 6.46
CA GLY A 361 -3.65 -4.26 5.28
C GLY A 361 -2.72 -3.08 5.54
N GLY A 362 -2.71 -2.50 6.74
CA GLY A 362 -1.71 -1.55 7.15
C GLY A 362 -0.46 -2.27 7.67
N THR A 363 0.70 -1.81 7.19
CA THR A 363 1.98 -2.33 7.64
C THR A 363 2.95 -1.19 7.93
N ALA A 364 3.88 -1.45 8.84
CA ALA A 364 5.02 -0.57 9.12
C ALA A 364 6.30 -1.38 9.19
N THR A 365 7.42 -0.77 8.80
CA THR A 365 8.74 -1.42 8.85
C THR A 365 9.77 -0.48 9.44
N ARG A 366 10.62 -1.03 10.31
CA ARG A 366 11.78 -0.39 10.90
C ARG A 366 13.03 -1.20 10.51
N THR A 367 14.04 -0.50 10.02
CA THR A 367 15.27 -1.10 9.51
C THR A 367 16.47 -0.61 10.29
N TYR A 368 17.30 -1.54 10.75
CA TYR A 368 18.61 -1.24 11.33
C TYR A 368 19.70 -1.94 10.53
N THR A 369 20.84 -1.30 10.32
CA THR A 369 22.02 -1.96 9.76
C THR A 369 23.09 -2.10 10.84
N PHE A 370 23.97 -3.08 10.70
CA PHE A 370 25.17 -3.18 11.52
C PHE A 370 26.27 -3.92 10.77
N THR A 371 27.52 -3.74 11.18
CA THR A 371 28.65 -4.54 10.66
C THR A 371 29.09 -5.53 11.73
N LYS A 372 28.96 -6.83 11.48
CA LYS A 372 29.54 -7.85 12.34
C LYS A 372 31.05 -7.88 12.15
N THR A 373 31.78 -7.71 13.24
CA THR A 373 33.24 -7.73 13.29
C THR A 373 33.70 -8.79 14.27
N ASP A 374 34.87 -9.36 14.02
CA ASP A 374 35.59 -10.16 15.01
C ASP A 374 37.04 -9.64 15.07
N ASP A 375 37.53 -9.45 16.28
CA ASP A 375 38.87 -8.95 16.56
C ASP A 375 39.72 -9.98 17.30
N ARG A 376 39.22 -11.20 17.55
CA ARG A 376 39.90 -12.18 18.38
C ARG A 376 39.77 -13.61 17.88
N ILE A 377 40.91 -14.23 17.61
CA ILE A 377 41.01 -15.69 17.47
C ILE A 377 41.49 -16.25 18.81
N LYS A 378 40.68 -17.09 19.48
CA LYS A 378 41.09 -17.78 20.71
C LYS A 378 40.68 -19.24 20.70
N PHE A 379 41.63 -20.16 20.86
CA PHE A 379 41.35 -21.60 20.90
C PHE A 379 42.30 -22.37 21.81
N THR A 380 41.85 -23.55 22.23
CA THR A 380 42.62 -24.56 22.98
C THR A 380 42.40 -25.94 22.37
N LEU A 381 43.17 -26.95 22.80
CA LEU A 381 42.84 -28.32 22.43
C LEU A 381 41.50 -28.71 23.07
N LYS A 382 40.60 -29.29 22.27
CA LYS A 382 39.31 -29.81 22.74
C LYS A 382 39.49 -30.82 23.89
N ASN A 383 40.52 -31.66 23.79
CA ASN A 383 40.91 -32.61 24.82
C ASN A 383 42.40 -32.39 25.14
N PRO A 384 42.79 -32.21 26.42
CA PRO A 384 44.20 -32.24 26.81
C PRO A 384 44.86 -33.58 26.46
N ILE A 385 46.16 -33.58 26.23
CA ILE A 385 46.94 -34.81 25.98
C ILE A 385 47.40 -35.39 27.32
N GLU A 386 46.91 -36.59 27.64
CA GLU A 386 47.28 -37.31 28.88
C GLU A 386 48.77 -37.67 28.93
N THR A 387 49.34 -37.50 30.12
CA THR A 387 50.72 -37.87 30.44
C THR A 387 50.75 -38.61 31.78
N SER A 388 51.67 -39.57 31.92
CA SER A 388 51.81 -40.35 33.17
C SER A 388 52.51 -39.56 34.28
N ILE A 389 53.27 -38.54 33.93
CA ILE A 389 54.00 -37.64 34.83
C ILE A 389 53.93 -36.21 34.29
N ALA A 390 54.26 -35.21 35.11
CA ALA A 390 54.34 -33.81 34.66
C ALA A 390 55.36 -33.67 33.53
N ALA A 391 54.92 -33.20 32.38
CA ALA A 391 55.82 -32.79 31.32
C ALA A 391 56.72 -31.66 31.83
N LYS A 392 58.02 -31.78 31.57
CA LYS A 392 59.04 -30.82 31.99
C LYS A 392 59.26 -29.76 30.93
N LYS A 393 59.20 -30.13 29.65
CA LYS A 393 59.35 -29.19 28.55
C LYS A 393 58.33 -29.41 27.45
N ILE A 394 58.04 -28.33 26.73
CA ILE A 394 57.23 -28.34 25.52
C ILE A 394 57.89 -27.50 24.44
N VAL A 395 57.82 -27.98 23.20
CA VAL A 395 58.10 -27.20 22.00
C VAL A 395 56.79 -27.08 21.23
N VAL A 396 56.34 -25.86 20.98
CA VAL A 396 55.16 -25.59 20.15
C VAL A 396 55.64 -24.89 18.88
N SER A 397 55.13 -25.33 17.73
CA SER A 397 55.41 -24.76 16.42
C SER A 397 54.11 -24.54 15.68
N GLY A 398 54.03 -23.50 14.85
CA GLY A 398 52.85 -23.23 14.05
C GLY A 398 53.14 -22.36 12.85
N VAL A 399 52.27 -22.45 11.86
CA VAL A 399 52.23 -21.58 10.69
C VAL A 399 51.12 -20.58 10.95
N VAL A 400 51.52 -19.38 11.37
CA VAL A 400 50.62 -18.28 11.70
C VAL A 400 51.04 -17.02 10.94
N THR A 401 50.06 -16.29 10.41
CA THR A 401 50.24 -14.96 9.83
C THR A 401 49.72 -13.94 10.83
N ILE A 402 50.63 -13.22 11.48
CA ILE A 402 50.31 -12.15 12.44
C ILE A 402 50.72 -10.81 11.81
N PRO A 403 49.77 -10.02 11.31
CA PRO A 403 50.08 -8.73 10.70
C PRO A 403 50.53 -7.69 11.73
N ASN A 404 51.21 -6.64 11.27
CA ASN A 404 51.66 -5.56 12.13
C ASN A 404 50.46 -4.86 12.79
N GLY A 405 50.53 -4.63 14.11
CA GLY A 405 49.42 -4.08 14.89
C GLY A 405 48.52 -5.14 15.55
N ALA A 406 48.66 -6.42 15.20
CA ALA A 406 48.04 -7.54 15.92
C ALA A 406 48.97 -8.08 17.01
N THR A 407 48.41 -8.71 18.03
CA THR A 407 49.18 -9.35 19.11
C THR A 407 48.88 -10.85 19.16
N LEU A 408 49.93 -11.66 19.35
CA LEU A 408 49.85 -13.10 19.55
C LEU A 408 50.23 -13.42 21.00
N SER A 409 49.43 -14.26 21.66
CA SER A 409 49.76 -14.92 22.92
C SER A 409 49.61 -16.43 22.73
N VAL A 410 50.65 -17.17 23.12
CA VAL A 410 50.63 -18.63 23.16
C VAL A 410 50.92 -19.06 24.60
N LYS A 411 50.02 -19.86 25.17
CA LYS A 411 50.16 -20.41 26.51
C LYS A 411 50.14 -21.93 26.48
N ALA A 412 50.81 -22.57 27.43
CA ALA A 412 50.73 -24.01 27.65
C ALA A 412 50.58 -24.31 29.13
N CYS A 413 50.00 -25.46 29.45
CA CYS A 413 49.97 -25.99 30.81
C CYS A 413 50.32 -27.48 30.77
N ASN A 414 50.92 -28.00 31.85
CA ASN A 414 51.19 -29.43 32.02
C ASN A 414 50.14 -30.13 32.92
N ASN A 415 49.18 -29.39 33.48
CA ASN A 415 48.04 -29.85 34.28
C ASN A 415 46.68 -29.57 33.62
N GLY A 416 46.56 -29.78 32.30
CA GLY A 416 45.40 -29.45 31.48
C GLY A 416 44.08 -30.16 31.84
N PHE A 417 44.10 -31.19 32.69
CA PHE A 417 42.89 -31.83 33.23
C PHE A 417 42.36 -31.17 34.50
N ASP A 418 43.09 -30.25 35.11
CA ASP A 418 42.61 -29.49 36.25
C ASP A 418 41.40 -28.63 35.84
N THR A 419 40.44 -28.44 36.75
CA THR A 419 39.31 -27.52 36.52
C THR A 419 39.80 -26.08 36.24
N SER A 420 40.95 -25.72 36.83
CA SER A 420 41.66 -24.46 36.62
C SER A 420 43.14 -24.74 36.34
N PRO A 421 43.54 -25.04 35.09
CA PRO A 421 44.93 -25.32 34.75
C PRO A 421 45.87 -24.12 34.98
N THR A 422 47.13 -24.41 35.29
CA THR A 422 48.18 -23.41 35.46
C THR A 422 48.76 -23.06 34.10
N TRP A 423 48.19 -22.05 33.45
CA TRP A 423 48.65 -21.57 32.14
C TRP A 423 49.92 -20.75 32.26
N GLU A 424 50.98 -21.21 31.59
CA GLU A 424 52.26 -20.54 31.50
C GLU A 424 52.41 -19.88 30.12
N ASP A 425 52.94 -18.65 30.07
CA ASP A 425 53.16 -17.93 28.82
C ASP A 425 54.40 -18.46 28.11
N ILE A 426 54.18 -19.02 26.92
CA ILE A 426 55.22 -19.60 26.07
C ILE A 426 55.42 -18.80 24.78
N THR A 427 54.86 -17.60 24.67
CA THR A 427 54.84 -16.79 23.43
C THR A 427 56.25 -16.55 22.89
N THR A 428 57.19 -16.14 23.74
CA THR A 428 58.60 -15.93 23.36
C THR A 428 59.26 -17.22 22.87
N ALA A 429 58.98 -18.35 23.54
CA ALA A 429 59.53 -19.65 23.14
C ALA A 429 58.95 -20.11 21.80
N PHE A 430 57.65 -19.91 21.58
CA PHE A 430 56.98 -20.17 20.31
C PHE A 430 57.57 -19.34 19.16
N LEU A 431 57.70 -18.03 19.34
CA LEU A 431 58.26 -17.12 18.34
C LEU A 431 59.72 -17.43 18.00
N ASN A 432 60.52 -17.81 19.02
CA ASN A 432 61.93 -18.15 18.85
C ASN A 432 62.18 -19.62 18.47
N ARG A 433 61.13 -20.44 18.33
CA ARG A 433 61.20 -21.89 18.05
C ARG A 433 62.05 -22.64 19.09
N GLN A 434 61.86 -22.31 20.36
CA GLN A 434 62.59 -22.86 21.50
C GLN A 434 61.69 -23.74 22.37
N ALA A 435 62.33 -24.64 23.13
CA ALA A 435 61.65 -25.39 24.18
C ALA A 435 61.35 -24.46 25.36
N TYR A 436 60.11 -24.51 25.86
CA TYR A 436 59.72 -23.91 27.12
C TYR A 436 59.85 -24.95 28.24
N THR A 437 60.40 -24.55 29.39
CA THR A 437 60.48 -25.41 30.58
C THR A 437 59.37 -25.01 31.54
N PHE A 438 58.46 -25.93 31.85
CA PHE A 438 57.37 -25.68 32.78
C PHE A 438 57.89 -25.42 34.19
N THR A 439 57.32 -24.40 34.82
CA THR A 439 57.56 -24.09 36.23
C THR A 439 56.53 -24.76 37.14
N ASN A 440 55.36 -25.10 36.60
CA ASN A 440 54.33 -25.79 37.34
C ASN A 440 54.75 -27.23 37.70
N THR A 441 54.69 -27.55 38.99
CA THR A 441 55.05 -28.87 39.54
C THR A 441 53.89 -29.52 40.30
N THR A 442 52.70 -28.92 40.29
CA THR A 442 51.51 -29.43 40.99
C THR A 442 50.33 -29.64 40.03
N LYS A 443 49.40 -30.53 40.42
CA LYS A 443 48.10 -30.72 39.75
C LYS A 443 47.02 -30.99 40.79
N THR A 444 45.78 -30.74 40.43
CA THR A 444 44.59 -31.02 41.27
C THR A 444 43.75 -32.17 40.72
N ALA A 445 43.82 -32.46 39.42
CA ALA A 445 43.20 -33.63 38.80
C ALA A 445 43.96 -34.93 39.09
N GLU A 446 43.33 -36.07 38.83
CA GLU A 446 43.97 -37.39 38.96
C GLU A 446 45.13 -37.58 37.98
N LYS A 447 45.05 -36.99 36.79
CA LYS A 447 45.98 -37.18 35.67
C LYS A 447 46.74 -35.89 35.34
N TRP A 448 47.98 -36.03 34.91
CA TRP A 448 48.71 -34.94 34.24
C TRP A 448 48.25 -34.83 32.79
N GLY A 449 48.39 -33.66 32.19
CA GLY A 449 48.07 -33.51 30.77
C GLY A 449 48.47 -32.18 30.19
N ILE A 450 48.86 -32.18 28.93
CA ILE A 450 49.25 -30.95 28.24
C ILE A 450 48.04 -30.35 27.54
N ASN A 451 47.88 -29.04 27.68
CA ASN A 451 47.02 -28.26 26.79
C ASN A 451 47.78 -27.00 26.33
N ILE A 452 47.36 -26.45 25.20
CA ILE A 452 47.90 -25.23 24.62
C ILE A 452 46.75 -24.27 24.32
N GLN A 453 47.02 -22.97 24.39
CA GLN A 453 46.09 -21.91 24.07
C GLN A 453 46.75 -20.94 23.11
N PHE A 454 46.07 -20.62 22.02
CA PHE A 454 46.41 -19.50 21.16
C PHE A 454 45.37 -18.41 21.36
N GLU A 455 45.82 -17.17 21.50
CA GLU A 455 44.99 -15.98 21.49
C GLU A 455 45.65 -14.94 20.59
N ILE A 456 44.95 -14.51 19.54
CA ILE A 456 45.39 -13.47 18.62
C ILE A 456 44.37 -12.34 18.66
N LEU A 457 44.81 -11.13 18.98
CA LEU A 457 44.00 -9.92 18.93
C LEU A 457 44.38 -9.10 17.70
N LYS A 458 43.40 -8.68 16.91
CA LYS A 458 43.62 -7.93 15.67
C LYS A 458 44.22 -6.54 15.90
N GLY A 459 43.92 -5.91 17.03
CA GLY A 459 44.47 -4.60 17.39
C GLY A 459 44.23 -3.56 16.30
N THR A 460 45.31 -2.94 15.80
CA THR A 460 45.24 -1.95 14.71
C THR A 460 45.52 -2.55 13.32
N ALA A 461 45.69 -3.87 13.22
CA ALA A 461 45.99 -4.51 11.95
C ALA A 461 44.79 -4.51 11.00
N THR A 462 45.03 -4.19 9.72
CA THR A 462 44.02 -4.23 8.67
C THR A 462 44.01 -5.56 7.90
N ASP A 463 45.17 -6.19 7.79
CA ASP A 463 45.37 -7.44 7.05
C ASP A 463 44.76 -8.66 7.77
N GLN A 464 44.67 -9.80 7.07
CA GLN A 464 44.14 -11.04 7.61
C GLN A 464 45.07 -11.65 8.67
N ILE A 465 44.47 -12.20 9.73
CA ILE A 465 45.13 -13.13 10.65
C ILE A 465 44.82 -14.54 10.13
N ILE A 466 45.86 -15.36 9.99
CA ILE A 466 45.72 -16.74 9.50
C ILE A 466 46.42 -17.69 10.48
N VAL A 467 45.77 -18.82 10.77
CA VAL A 467 46.37 -19.96 11.49
C VAL A 467 46.20 -21.18 10.59
N ASP A 468 47.25 -21.54 9.85
CA ASP A 468 47.21 -22.65 8.90
C ASP A 468 47.39 -24.01 9.59
N GLY A 469 48.11 -24.02 10.70
CA GLY A 469 48.31 -25.23 11.49
C GLY A 469 49.31 -25.03 12.63
N PHE A 470 49.30 -25.96 13.57
CA PHE A 470 50.26 -26.01 14.66
C PHE A 470 50.55 -27.47 15.05
N GLY A 471 51.68 -27.68 15.72
CA GLY A 471 52.11 -28.95 16.28
C GLY A 471 52.95 -28.72 17.52
N PHE A 472 53.12 -29.76 18.33
CA PHE A 472 53.94 -29.68 19.53
C PHE A 472 54.56 -31.03 19.87
N SER A 473 55.67 -30.99 20.59
CA SER A 473 56.35 -32.13 21.19
C SER A 473 56.69 -31.81 22.64
N PHE A 474 56.77 -32.82 23.50
CA PHE A 474 57.02 -32.63 24.93
C PHE A 474 57.85 -33.79 25.51
N GLU A 475 58.50 -33.55 26.64
CA GLU A 475 59.29 -34.53 27.42
C GLU A 475 59.02 -34.44 28.92
#